data_AF-A0A7V3VJY0-F1
#
_entry.id   AF-A0A7V3VJY0-F1
#
_cell.length_a   1.000
_cell.length_b   1.000
_cell.length_c   1.000
_cell.angle_alpha   90.00
_cell.angle_beta   90.00
_cell.angle_gamma   90.00
#
_symmetry.space_group_name_H-M   'P 1'
#
loop_
_entity.id
_entity.type
_entity.pdbx_description
1 polymer ?
#
loop_
_entity_poly.entity_id
_entity_poly.type
_entity_poly.pdbx_seq_one_letter_code
_entity_poly.pdbx_strand_id
1 'polypeptide(L)'
;MAEPSARRKELADREVQKEGEWNAPALKALQEAYREGRLSLVLGAGVSKACGLPMWEELTRSLLRSSLAGLYDAVGPEEAPLHVRDIEATLKERVRPMIVRYVKAKLGDRFLDEVRKALYQRPPRLSGTVREILAMERLSAILTLNFDDLLENFAQRLGVAGRYRSIFEAPIQIPRHRIPIYHTHGFLPADPSLRRSTSLIFSEDDYHDRLHQPYHWTDHVFIDLLARTTCLFIGTSGEDPNLRRLIDLARKLAVPNRHFILLKPPAPLPGGSREAIRYSASRRAVWDAFEHLGLAVLWIHAYPRDIPAILRRIRLAPTP
;
A
#
# COMPACT_ATOMS: atom_id res chain seq x y z
N MET A 1 0.12 46.41 -19.02
CA MET A 1 0.39 45.65 -17.77
C MET A 1 -0.70 44.60 -17.63
N ALA A 2 -0.38 43.31 -17.74
CA ALA A 2 -1.39 42.26 -17.58
C ALA A 2 -1.95 42.27 -16.15
N GLU A 3 -3.27 42.18 -16.00
CA GLU A 3 -3.93 42.16 -14.69
C GLU A 3 -3.33 41.08 -13.77
N PRO A 4 -3.20 41.35 -12.45
CA PRO A 4 -2.69 40.38 -11.49
C PRO A 4 -3.42 39.02 -11.51
N SER A 5 -4.68 38.99 -11.97
CA SER A 5 -5.48 37.77 -12.14
C SER A 5 -5.04 36.93 -13.35
N ALA A 6 -4.79 37.57 -14.50
CA ALA A 6 -4.34 36.89 -15.72
C ALA A 6 -2.96 36.26 -15.53
N ARG A 7 -2.03 36.99 -14.90
CA ARG A 7 -0.68 36.49 -14.60
C ARG A 7 -0.68 35.32 -13.61
N ARG A 8 -1.62 35.30 -12.65
CA ARG A 8 -1.81 34.21 -11.68
C ARG A 8 -2.41 32.96 -12.34
N LYS A 9 -3.38 33.14 -13.23
CA LYS A 9 -3.97 32.04 -14.01
C LYS A 9 -2.93 31.42 -14.94
N GLU A 10 -2.14 32.24 -15.63
CA GLU A 10 -1.05 31.77 -16.50
C GLU A 10 0.04 31.00 -15.73
N LEU A 11 0.39 31.42 -14.52
CA LEU A 11 1.29 30.66 -13.63
C LEU A 11 0.69 29.30 -13.22
N ALA A 12 -0.58 29.26 -12.85
CA ALA A 12 -1.27 28.02 -12.51
C ALA A 12 -1.37 27.08 -13.73
N ASP A 13 -1.74 27.62 -14.90
CA ASP A 13 -1.86 26.86 -16.14
C ASP A 13 -0.50 26.33 -16.61
N ARG A 14 0.60 27.12 -16.45
CA ARG A 14 1.97 26.67 -16.75
C ARG A 14 2.48 25.59 -15.80
N GLU A 15 2.18 25.67 -14.51
CA GLU A 15 2.49 24.60 -13.56
C GLU A 15 1.72 23.33 -13.94
N VAL A 16 0.41 23.42 -14.23
CA VAL A 16 -0.42 22.32 -14.71
C VAL A 16 0.06 21.72 -16.04
N GLN A 17 0.61 22.53 -16.95
CA GLN A 17 1.15 22.04 -18.23
C GLN A 17 2.49 21.31 -18.05
N LYS A 18 3.39 21.81 -17.19
CA LYS A 18 4.63 21.09 -16.81
C LYS A 18 4.32 19.74 -16.16
N GLU A 19 3.20 19.62 -15.46
CA GLU A 19 2.79 18.40 -14.73
C GLU A 19 2.50 17.19 -15.63
N GLY A 20 2.12 17.39 -16.92
CA GLY A 20 1.91 16.29 -17.87
C GLY A 20 3.19 15.53 -18.25
N GLU A 21 4.35 16.17 -18.05
CA GLU A 21 5.68 15.62 -18.36
C GLU A 21 6.37 15.01 -17.13
N TRP A 22 5.90 15.27 -15.91
CA TRP A 22 6.59 14.85 -14.67
C TRP A 22 6.76 13.33 -14.54
N ASN A 23 5.76 12.58 -15.01
CA ASN A 23 5.84 11.12 -14.95
C ASN A 23 6.84 10.59 -15.98
N ALA A 24 7.21 11.32 -17.04
CA ALA A 24 8.02 10.77 -18.13
C ALA A 24 9.45 10.38 -17.71
N PRO A 25 10.23 11.21 -16.99
CA PRO A 25 11.54 10.79 -16.48
C PRO A 25 11.45 9.60 -15.53
N ALA A 26 10.43 9.58 -14.65
CA ALA A 26 10.20 8.49 -13.71
C ALA A 26 9.83 7.18 -14.42
N LEU A 27 8.96 7.26 -15.43
CA LEU A 27 8.59 6.11 -16.27
C LEU A 27 9.81 5.54 -16.99
N LYS A 28 10.67 6.39 -17.56
CA LYS A 28 11.90 5.94 -18.23
C LYS A 28 12.81 5.17 -17.24
N ALA A 29 13.05 5.72 -16.05
CA ALA A 29 13.84 5.05 -15.02
C ALA A 29 13.23 3.71 -14.58
N LEU A 30 11.89 3.65 -14.42
CA LEU A 30 11.19 2.41 -14.08
C LEU A 30 11.26 1.36 -15.21
N GLN A 31 11.19 1.79 -16.47
CA GLN A 31 11.35 0.93 -17.65
C GLN A 31 12.77 0.34 -17.71
N GLU A 32 13.79 1.17 -17.48
CA GLU A 32 15.19 0.74 -17.40
C GLU A 32 15.40 -0.28 -16.27
N ALA A 33 14.91 0.03 -15.06
CA ALA A 33 15.00 -0.90 -13.93
C ALA A 33 14.29 -2.24 -14.18
N TYR A 34 13.11 -2.23 -14.81
CA TYR A 34 12.39 -3.45 -15.16
C TYR A 34 13.14 -4.28 -16.20
N ARG A 35 13.66 -3.62 -17.24
CA ARG A 35 14.47 -4.27 -18.29
C ARG A 35 15.72 -4.93 -17.70
N GLU A 36 16.36 -4.29 -16.72
CA GLU A 36 17.56 -4.83 -16.07
C GLU A 36 17.26 -5.89 -14.98
N GLY A 37 15.99 -6.21 -14.71
CA GLY A 37 15.65 -7.15 -13.64
C GLY A 37 15.83 -6.58 -12.22
N ARG A 38 15.92 -5.25 -12.11
CA ARG A 38 16.18 -4.50 -10.88
C ARG A 38 14.97 -3.69 -10.41
N LEU A 39 13.76 -4.00 -10.88
CA LEU A 39 12.52 -3.41 -10.38
C LEU A 39 11.88 -4.33 -9.33
N SER A 40 11.62 -3.80 -8.15
CA SER A 40 10.80 -4.44 -7.12
C SER A 40 9.50 -3.66 -6.90
N LEU A 41 8.42 -4.36 -6.56
CA LEU A 41 7.15 -3.71 -6.24
C LEU A 41 6.90 -3.74 -4.73
N VAL A 42 6.39 -2.63 -4.19
CA VAL A 42 5.92 -2.53 -2.80
C VAL A 42 4.43 -2.25 -2.81
N LEU A 43 3.62 -3.20 -2.33
CA LEU A 43 2.17 -3.18 -2.49
C LEU A 43 1.47 -2.88 -1.17
N GLY A 44 0.63 -1.85 -1.17
CA GLY A 44 -0.29 -1.54 -0.08
C GLY A 44 -1.73 -1.93 -0.37
N ALA A 45 -2.62 -1.63 0.59
CA ALA A 45 -4.01 -2.08 0.59
C ALA A 45 -4.83 -1.58 -0.60
N GLY A 46 -4.41 -0.49 -1.27
CA GLY A 46 -5.06 0.02 -2.48
C GLY A 46 -5.04 -0.97 -3.65
N VAL A 47 -4.05 -1.88 -3.72
CA VAL A 47 -4.02 -2.96 -4.73
C VAL A 47 -5.12 -3.98 -4.44
N SER A 48 -5.27 -4.37 -3.17
CA SER A 48 -6.30 -5.30 -2.71
C SER A 48 -7.70 -4.70 -2.80
N LYS A 49 -7.84 -3.40 -2.55
CA LYS A 49 -9.10 -2.66 -2.70
C LYS A 49 -9.66 -2.72 -4.11
N ALA A 50 -8.80 -2.65 -5.13
CA ALA A 50 -9.21 -2.80 -6.52
C ALA A 50 -9.78 -4.21 -6.83
N CYS A 51 -9.48 -5.20 -5.98
CA CYS A 51 -10.00 -6.56 -6.08
C CYS A 51 -11.25 -6.81 -5.21
N GLY A 52 -11.72 -5.79 -4.47
CA GLY A 52 -12.89 -5.86 -3.61
C GLY A 52 -12.60 -6.10 -2.12
N LEU A 53 -11.33 -6.18 -1.71
CA LEU A 53 -10.95 -6.28 -0.30
C LEU A 53 -11.05 -4.91 0.42
N PRO A 54 -11.14 -4.89 1.76
CA PRO A 54 -11.22 -3.65 2.51
C PRO A 54 -9.88 -2.90 2.56
N MET A 55 -9.94 -1.57 2.70
CA MET A 55 -8.81 -0.75 3.18
C MET A 55 -8.62 -0.95 4.69
N TRP A 56 -7.46 -0.58 5.23
CA TRP A 56 -7.16 -0.73 6.67
C TRP A 56 -8.23 -0.13 7.59
N GLU A 57 -8.74 1.06 7.29
CA GLU A 57 -9.81 1.67 8.10
C GLU A 57 -11.12 0.86 8.09
N GLU A 58 -11.48 0.31 6.93
CA GLU A 58 -12.68 -0.51 6.76
C GLU A 58 -12.51 -1.85 7.50
N LEU A 59 -11.32 -2.46 7.42
CA LEU A 59 -10.97 -3.68 8.15
C LEU A 59 -11.05 -3.47 9.66
N THR A 60 -10.37 -2.43 10.18
CA THR A 60 -10.40 -2.08 11.60
C THR A 60 -11.83 -1.83 12.10
N ARG A 61 -12.66 -1.14 11.32
CA ARG A 61 -14.07 -0.91 11.65
C ARG A 61 -14.87 -2.21 11.69
N SER A 62 -14.67 -3.10 10.72
CA SER A 62 -15.33 -4.41 10.70
C SER A 62 -14.96 -5.25 11.93
N LEU A 63 -13.70 -5.22 12.34
CA LEU A 63 -13.22 -5.98 13.49
C LEU A 63 -13.70 -5.40 14.81
N LEU A 64 -13.75 -4.06 14.92
CA LEU A 64 -14.32 -3.40 16.09
C LEU A 64 -15.78 -3.79 16.28
N ARG A 65 -16.58 -3.82 15.21
CA ARG A 65 -17.97 -4.31 15.31
C ARG A 65 -18.04 -5.76 15.76
N SER A 66 -17.17 -6.62 15.22
CA SER A 66 -17.10 -8.03 15.63
C SER A 66 -16.72 -8.18 17.11
N SER A 67 -15.75 -7.39 17.60
CA SER A 67 -15.33 -7.45 19.01
C SER A 67 -16.39 -6.92 19.98
N LEU A 68 -17.32 -6.11 19.49
CA LEU A 68 -18.44 -5.57 20.27
C LEU A 68 -19.71 -6.43 20.15
N ALA A 69 -19.68 -7.55 19.43
CA ALA A 69 -20.87 -8.35 19.17
C ALA A 69 -21.61 -8.82 20.44
N GLY A 70 -20.88 -9.19 21.48
CA GLY A 70 -21.49 -9.60 22.77
C GLY A 70 -22.05 -8.44 23.62
N LEU A 71 -21.73 -7.18 23.30
CA LEU A 71 -22.39 -6.03 23.93
C LEU A 71 -23.82 -5.85 23.40
N TYR A 72 -24.09 -6.28 22.16
CA TYR A 72 -25.44 -6.24 21.60
C TYR A 72 -26.44 -7.03 22.43
N ASP A 73 -26.02 -8.16 22.99
CA ASP A 73 -26.85 -9.01 23.84
C ASP A 73 -27.21 -8.33 25.18
N ALA A 74 -26.38 -7.38 25.65
CA ALA A 74 -26.55 -6.72 26.94
C ALA A 74 -27.44 -5.46 26.90
N VAL A 75 -27.44 -4.71 25.79
CA VAL A 75 -28.25 -3.47 25.61
C VAL A 75 -29.51 -3.68 24.77
N GLY A 76 -29.72 -4.88 24.23
CA GLY A 76 -30.87 -5.20 23.38
C GLY A 76 -30.70 -4.75 21.92
N PRO A 77 -31.42 -5.38 20.97
CA PRO A 77 -31.17 -5.23 19.53
C PRO A 77 -31.49 -3.84 18.96
N GLU A 78 -32.36 -3.05 19.61
CA GLU A 78 -32.71 -1.69 19.15
C GLU A 78 -31.63 -0.65 19.52
N GLU A 79 -31.01 -0.75 20.70
CA GLU A 79 -30.01 0.21 21.19
C GLU A 79 -28.58 -0.19 20.83
N ALA A 80 -28.36 -1.48 20.59
CA ALA A 80 -27.13 -2.10 20.10
C ALA A 80 -26.39 -1.27 19.01
N PRO A 81 -27.04 -0.83 17.91
CA PRO A 81 -26.37 -0.07 16.86
C PRO A 81 -25.93 1.33 17.30
N LEU A 82 -26.69 1.99 18.18
CA LEU A 82 -26.36 3.32 18.71
C LEU A 82 -25.15 3.23 19.63
N HIS A 83 -25.15 2.26 20.56
CA HIS A 83 -24.05 2.07 21.50
C HIS A 83 -22.72 1.74 20.80
N VAL A 84 -22.75 0.92 19.74
CA VAL A 84 -21.55 0.65 18.95
C VAL A 84 -21.06 1.88 18.20
N ARG A 85 -21.97 2.74 17.71
CA ARG A 85 -21.56 4.01 17.11
C ARG A 85 -20.88 4.93 18.13
N ASP A 86 -21.39 4.98 19.35
CA ASP A 86 -20.81 5.82 20.41
C ASP A 86 -19.43 5.31 20.85
N ILE A 87 -19.26 3.99 20.97
CA ILE A 87 -17.96 3.37 21.23
C ILE A 87 -17.02 3.61 20.03
N GLU A 88 -17.47 3.41 18.80
CA GLU A 88 -16.67 3.70 17.60
C GLU A 88 -16.20 5.16 17.58
N ALA A 89 -17.06 6.12 17.90
CA ALA A 89 -16.73 7.54 17.96
C ALA A 89 -15.72 7.83 19.09
N THR A 90 -16.00 7.36 20.30
CA THR A 90 -15.13 7.54 21.48
C THR A 90 -13.73 6.99 21.23
N LEU A 91 -13.64 5.77 20.67
CA LEU A 91 -12.37 5.12 20.38
C LEU A 91 -11.59 5.87 19.29
N LYS A 92 -12.26 6.35 18.25
CA LYS A 92 -11.63 7.14 17.18
C LYS A 92 -11.10 8.49 17.66
N GLU A 93 -11.80 9.15 18.57
CA GLU A 93 -11.39 10.47 19.07
C GLU A 93 -10.26 10.36 20.11
N ARG A 94 -10.34 9.38 21.02
CA ARG A 94 -9.47 9.34 22.20
C ARG A 94 -8.31 8.35 22.10
N VAL A 95 -8.46 7.26 21.37
CA VAL A 95 -7.50 6.13 21.38
C VAL A 95 -7.30 5.50 19.99
N ARG A 96 -7.38 6.31 18.91
CA ARG A 96 -7.30 5.84 17.52
C ARG A 96 -6.15 4.84 17.23
N PRO A 97 -4.92 5.04 17.74
CA PRO A 97 -3.82 4.08 17.52
C PRO A 97 -4.05 2.72 18.19
N MET A 98 -4.83 2.68 19.27
CA MET A 98 -5.03 1.49 20.10
C MET A 98 -6.28 0.68 19.71
N ILE A 99 -7.05 1.07 18.69
CA ILE A 99 -8.29 0.37 18.33
C ILE A 99 -8.01 -1.11 18.01
N VAL A 100 -6.98 -1.39 17.21
CA VAL A 100 -6.65 -2.77 16.85
C VAL A 100 -6.14 -3.54 18.07
N ARG A 101 -5.39 -2.89 18.98
CA ARG A 101 -4.95 -3.49 20.25
C ARG A 101 -6.13 -3.87 21.13
N TYR A 102 -7.12 -2.99 21.27
CA TYR A 102 -8.37 -3.25 21.97
C TYR A 102 -9.13 -4.43 21.35
N VAL A 103 -9.30 -4.42 20.03
CA VAL A 103 -9.96 -5.50 19.28
C VAL A 103 -9.26 -6.84 19.48
N LYS A 104 -7.93 -6.87 19.37
CA LYS A 104 -7.10 -8.06 19.55
C LYS A 104 -7.25 -8.63 20.96
N ALA A 105 -7.20 -7.77 21.99
CA ALA A 105 -7.42 -8.16 23.38
C ALA A 105 -8.85 -8.71 23.63
N LYS A 106 -9.87 -8.16 22.96
CA LYS A 106 -11.26 -8.62 23.11
C LYS A 106 -11.56 -9.91 22.35
N LEU A 107 -10.97 -10.11 21.18
CA LEU A 107 -11.22 -11.28 20.34
C LEU A 107 -10.37 -12.49 20.74
N GLY A 108 -9.19 -12.28 21.33
CA GLY A 108 -8.28 -13.35 21.75
C GLY A 108 -7.94 -14.28 20.58
N ASP A 109 -8.08 -15.59 20.79
CA ASP A 109 -7.76 -16.63 19.79
C ASP A 109 -8.58 -16.51 18.49
N ARG A 110 -9.76 -15.89 18.55
CA ARG A 110 -10.62 -15.69 17.37
C ARG A 110 -10.14 -14.55 16.46
N PHE A 111 -9.16 -13.76 16.89
CA PHE A 111 -8.73 -12.55 16.18
C PHE A 111 -8.39 -12.84 14.71
N LEU A 112 -7.57 -13.84 14.43
CA LEU A 112 -7.12 -14.14 13.05
C LEU A 112 -8.27 -14.64 12.17
N ASP A 113 -9.23 -15.37 12.73
CA ASP A 113 -10.40 -15.83 11.98
C ASP A 113 -11.36 -14.68 11.67
N GLU A 114 -11.53 -13.74 12.60
CA GLU A 114 -12.30 -12.51 12.37
C GLU A 114 -11.61 -11.59 11.37
N VAL A 115 -10.27 -11.50 11.37
CA VAL A 115 -9.50 -10.80 10.32
C VAL A 115 -9.74 -11.46 8.96
N ARG A 116 -9.65 -12.79 8.86
CA ARG A 116 -9.91 -13.50 7.60
C ARG A 116 -11.32 -13.24 7.09
N LYS A 117 -12.32 -13.41 7.97
CA LYS A 117 -13.73 -13.16 7.64
C LYS A 117 -13.97 -11.73 7.19
N ALA A 118 -13.34 -10.75 7.83
CA ALA A 118 -13.46 -9.35 7.48
C ALA A 118 -12.74 -8.99 6.17
N LEU A 119 -11.59 -9.62 5.87
CA LEU A 119 -10.88 -9.45 4.60
C LEU A 119 -11.68 -10.01 3.42
N TYR A 120 -12.18 -11.24 3.54
CA TYR A 120 -12.79 -11.99 2.44
C TYR A 120 -14.32 -12.06 2.52
N GLN A 121 -14.98 -10.98 2.96
CA GLN A 121 -16.45 -10.90 3.02
C GLN A 121 -17.12 -11.18 1.68
N ARG A 122 -16.42 -10.88 0.58
CA ARG A 122 -16.88 -11.13 -0.79
C ARG A 122 -15.76 -11.83 -1.56
N PRO A 123 -16.09 -12.73 -2.51
CA PRO A 123 -15.09 -13.32 -3.37
C PRO A 123 -14.31 -12.24 -4.14
N PRO A 124 -12.97 -12.26 -4.09
CA PRO A 124 -12.15 -11.26 -4.75
C PRO A 124 -12.28 -11.36 -6.28
N ARG A 125 -12.16 -10.22 -6.96
CA ARG A 125 -12.21 -10.09 -8.42
C ARG A 125 -10.85 -9.66 -8.97
N LEU A 126 -10.46 -10.21 -10.10
CA LEU A 126 -9.18 -9.86 -10.73
C LEU A 126 -9.22 -8.41 -11.22
N SER A 127 -8.42 -7.54 -10.59
CA SER A 127 -8.25 -6.16 -11.03
C SER A 127 -7.28 -6.03 -12.21
N GLY A 128 -7.38 -4.93 -12.95
CA GLY A 128 -6.38 -4.59 -13.98
C GLY A 128 -4.97 -4.46 -13.40
N THR A 129 -4.85 -3.98 -12.16
CA THR A 129 -3.56 -3.79 -11.49
C THR A 129 -2.89 -5.13 -11.20
N VAL A 130 -3.62 -6.05 -10.57
CA VAL A 130 -3.10 -7.39 -10.28
C VAL A 130 -2.77 -8.14 -11.57
N ARG A 131 -3.61 -8.01 -12.60
CA ARG A 131 -3.35 -8.61 -13.91
C ARG A 131 -2.02 -8.14 -14.51
N GLU A 132 -1.74 -6.83 -14.48
CA GLU A 132 -0.47 -6.31 -15.02
C GLU A 132 0.73 -6.69 -14.13
N ILE A 133 0.59 -6.69 -12.80
CA ILE A 133 1.65 -7.17 -11.89
C ILE A 133 2.01 -8.63 -12.22
N LEU A 134 1.01 -9.50 -12.39
CA LEU A 134 1.22 -10.91 -12.71
C LEU A 134 1.75 -11.16 -14.14
N ALA A 135 1.73 -10.14 -15.01
CA ALA A 135 2.35 -10.19 -16.33
C ALA A 135 3.81 -9.72 -16.33
N MET A 136 4.31 -9.16 -15.21
CA MET A 136 5.68 -8.66 -15.10
C MET A 136 6.65 -9.78 -14.68
N GLU A 137 7.33 -10.38 -15.66
CA GLU A 137 8.18 -11.56 -15.47
C GLU A 137 9.61 -11.23 -15.01
N ARG A 138 10.04 -9.97 -15.15
CA ARG A 138 11.40 -9.51 -14.83
C ARG A 138 11.48 -8.75 -13.51
N LEU A 139 10.52 -8.93 -12.60
CA LEU A 139 10.59 -8.32 -11.28
C LEU A 139 11.67 -9.00 -10.44
N SER A 140 12.41 -8.21 -9.69
CA SER A 140 13.39 -8.72 -8.72
C SER A 140 12.70 -9.34 -7.50
N ALA A 141 11.63 -8.69 -7.03
CA ALA A 141 10.79 -9.13 -5.92
C ALA A 141 9.46 -8.38 -5.90
N ILE A 142 8.50 -8.93 -5.16
CA ILE A 142 7.31 -8.24 -4.69
C ILE A 142 7.35 -8.24 -3.17
N LEU A 143 7.12 -7.08 -2.56
CA LEU A 143 6.92 -6.91 -1.14
C LEU A 143 5.49 -6.42 -0.95
N THR A 144 4.72 -7.06 -0.07
CA THR A 144 3.36 -6.63 0.25
C THR A 144 3.21 -6.40 1.74
N LEU A 145 2.51 -5.30 2.05
CA LEU A 145 2.10 -4.93 3.40
C LEU A 145 0.74 -5.55 3.76
N ASN A 146 0.10 -6.22 2.80
CA ASN A 146 -1.24 -6.75 2.94
C ASN A 146 -1.18 -8.16 3.50
N PHE A 147 -2.26 -8.59 4.15
CA PHE A 147 -2.37 -9.96 4.69
C PHE A 147 -2.87 -10.96 3.65
N ASP A 148 -3.43 -10.49 2.54
CA ASP A 148 -4.20 -11.33 1.64
C ASP A 148 -3.35 -12.23 0.70
N ASP A 149 -4.01 -13.20 0.07
CA ASP A 149 -3.42 -14.13 -0.92
C ASP A 149 -3.79 -13.79 -2.36
N LEU A 150 -4.14 -12.53 -2.68
CA LEU A 150 -4.68 -12.18 -3.99
C LEU A 150 -3.71 -12.49 -5.12
N LEU A 151 -2.43 -12.21 -4.94
CA LEU A 151 -1.43 -12.48 -5.97
C LEU A 151 -1.29 -13.98 -6.22
N GLU A 152 -1.23 -14.77 -5.16
CA GLU A 152 -1.11 -16.22 -5.18
C GLU A 152 -2.32 -16.87 -5.86
N ASN A 153 -3.52 -16.50 -5.39
CA ASN A 153 -4.79 -17.02 -5.87
C ASN A 153 -5.00 -16.68 -7.36
N PHE A 154 -4.77 -15.42 -7.76
CA PHE A 154 -4.90 -15.05 -9.17
C PHE A 154 -3.77 -15.60 -10.04
N ALA A 155 -2.55 -15.74 -9.53
CA ALA A 155 -1.47 -16.40 -10.27
C ALA A 155 -1.82 -17.86 -10.56
N GLN A 156 -2.45 -18.57 -9.62
CA GLN A 156 -2.92 -19.93 -9.81
C GLN A 156 -4.02 -20.01 -10.88
N ARG A 157 -5.03 -19.13 -10.80
CA ARG A 157 -6.12 -19.06 -11.79
C ARG A 157 -5.64 -18.73 -13.20
N LEU A 158 -4.57 -17.93 -13.32
CA LEU A 158 -3.97 -17.55 -14.60
C LEU A 158 -2.90 -18.53 -15.10
N GLY A 159 -2.63 -19.62 -14.37
CA GLY A 159 -1.64 -20.63 -14.76
C GLY A 159 -0.18 -20.18 -14.63
N VAL A 160 0.10 -19.12 -13.86
CA VAL A 160 1.45 -18.53 -13.69
C VAL A 160 2.01 -18.68 -12.27
N ALA A 161 1.34 -19.45 -11.39
CA ALA A 161 1.76 -19.67 -10.00
C ALA A 161 3.20 -20.20 -9.88
N GLY A 162 3.68 -21.00 -10.84
CA GLY A 162 5.05 -21.52 -10.85
C GLY A 162 6.14 -20.44 -10.89
N ARG A 163 5.80 -19.21 -11.30
CA ARG A 163 6.72 -18.06 -11.35
C ARG A 163 6.98 -17.45 -9.97
N TYR A 164 6.10 -17.66 -8.99
CA TYR A 164 6.14 -16.95 -7.72
C TYR A 164 6.44 -17.87 -6.53
N ARG A 165 6.99 -17.28 -5.46
CA ARG A 165 7.17 -17.94 -4.17
C ARG A 165 6.84 -17.00 -3.03
N SER A 166 5.75 -17.27 -2.31
CA SER A 166 5.36 -16.50 -1.12
C SER A 166 6.26 -16.84 0.07
N ILE A 167 6.63 -15.79 0.81
CA ILE A 167 7.55 -15.83 1.93
C ILE A 167 6.92 -14.98 3.04
N PHE A 168 6.52 -15.65 4.11
CA PHE A 168 5.86 -15.04 5.26
C PHE A 168 6.44 -15.52 6.60
N GLU A 169 7.41 -16.44 6.54
CA GLU A 169 8.19 -16.99 7.65
C GLU A 169 9.62 -17.22 7.14
N ALA A 170 10.62 -17.04 8.01
CA ALA A 170 12.03 -17.31 7.71
C ALA A 170 12.52 -18.55 8.48
N PRO A 171 13.58 -19.24 8.02
CA PRO A 171 14.28 -19.06 6.75
C PRO A 171 13.59 -19.80 5.59
N ILE A 172 13.52 -19.18 4.40
CA ILE A 172 13.07 -19.84 3.18
C ILE A 172 14.10 -19.64 2.08
N GLN A 173 14.60 -20.75 1.53
CA GLN A 173 15.44 -20.72 0.32
C GLN A 173 14.57 -20.45 -0.90
N ILE A 174 14.98 -19.48 -1.72
CA ILE A 174 14.23 -19.03 -2.90
C ILE A 174 14.90 -19.63 -4.13
N PRO A 175 14.20 -20.44 -4.94
CA PRO A 175 14.74 -20.89 -6.22
C PRO A 175 15.06 -19.70 -7.11
N ARG A 176 16.23 -19.71 -7.78
CA ARG A 176 16.70 -18.59 -8.63
C ARG A 176 15.74 -18.19 -9.76
N HIS A 177 14.81 -19.07 -10.14
CA HIS A 177 13.86 -18.86 -11.23
C HIS A 177 12.49 -18.34 -10.76
N ARG A 178 12.29 -18.12 -9.46
CA ARG A 178 11.00 -17.64 -8.92
C ARG A 178 11.14 -16.24 -8.35
N ILE A 179 10.13 -15.41 -8.62
CA ILE A 179 9.99 -14.08 -8.06
C ILE A 179 9.43 -14.23 -6.63
N PRO A 180 10.17 -13.79 -5.60
CA PRO A 180 9.66 -13.86 -4.22
C PRO A 180 8.54 -12.84 -3.98
N ILE A 181 7.53 -13.26 -3.22
CA ILE A 181 6.47 -12.39 -2.67
C ILE A 181 6.65 -12.36 -1.16
N TYR A 182 7.20 -11.27 -0.63
CA TYR A 182 7.43 -11.08 0.81
C TYR A 182 6.22 -10.45 1.48
N HIS A 183 5.60 -11.15 2.42
CA HIS A 183 4.46 -10.67 3.21
C HIS A 183 4.95 -10.11 4.54
N THR A 184 5.27 -8.82 4.56
CA THR A 184 6.04 -8.25 5.69
C THR A 184 5.23 -8.04 6.95
N HIS A 185 3.91 -7.96 6.83
CA HIS A 185 3.00 -7.85 7.98
C HIS A 185 2.28 -9.17 8.31
N GLY A 186 2.69 -10.26 7.68
CA GLY A 186 2.09 -11.58 7.81
C GLY A 186 1.16 -11.92 6.64
N PHE A 187 0.84 -13.21 6.54
CA PHE A 187 0.09 -13.81 5.45
C PHE A 187 -1.11 -14.58 5.99
N LEU A 188 -2.30 -14.27 5.49
CA LEU A 188 -3.59 -14.80 5.90
C LEU A 188 -4.45 -15.13 4.65
N PRO A 189 -4.27 -16.32 4.07
CA PRO A 189 -5.01 -16.74 2.89
C PRO A 189 -6.51 -16.90 3.16
N ALA A 190 -7.29 -16.82 2.08
CA ALA A 190 -8.74 -16.96 2.12
C ALA A 190 -9.17 -18.38 2.50
N ASP A 191 -8.44 -19.37 1.99
CA ASP A 191 -8.63 -20.78 2.37
C ASP A 191 -7.91 -21.06 3.70
N PRO A 192 -8.64 -21.39 4.78
CA PRO A 192 -8.04 -21.65 6.09
C PRO A 192 -7.20 -22.92 6.14
N SER A 193 -7.29 -23.81 5.13
CA SER A 193 -6.45 -25.01 5.04
C SER A 193 -5.01 -24.70 4.57
N LEU A 194 -4.79 -23.54 3.96
CA LEU A 194 -3.47 -23.11 3.53
C LEU A 194 -2.63 -22.61 4.71
N ARG A 195 -1.31 -22.77 4.58
CA ARG A 195 -0.37 -22.21 5.56
C ARG A 195 -0.51 -20.70 5.65
N ARG A 196 -0.42 -20.18 6.86
CA ARG A 196 -0.57 -18.77 7.23
C ARG A 196 0.47 -18.40 8.28
N SER A 197 0.69 -17.10 8.47
CA SER A 197 1.47 -16.60 9.60
C SER A 197 0.78 -16.88 10.93
N THR A 198 1.59 -17.12 11.96
CA THR A 198 1.13 -17.31 13.35
C THR A 198 0.60 -16.02 13.97
N SER A 199 1.20 -14.88 13.62
CA SER A 199 0.78 -13.53 14.01
C SER A 199 0.76 -12.58 12.81
N LEU A 200 0.10 -11.44 12.98
CA LEU A 200 0.07 -10.34 12.02
C LEU A 200 0.61 -9.08 12.68
N ILE A 201 1.29 -8.23 11.91
CA ILE A 201 1.69 -6.90 12.35
C ILE A 201 0.54 -5.95 12.02
N PHE A 202 -0.29 -5.65 13.02
CA PHE A 202 -1.50 -4.85 12.78
C PHE A 202 -1.78 -3.82 13.89
N SER A 203 -1.60 -4.20 15.16
CA SER A 203 -1.81 -3.27 16.28
C SER A 203 -0.57 -2.43 16.57
N GLU A 204 -0.77 -1.32 17.27
CA GLU A 204 0.32 -0.42 17.66
C GLU A 204 1.42 -1.13 18.46
N ASP A 205 1.06 -2.05 19.34
CA ASP A 205 1.99 -2.90 20.07
C ASP A 205 2.74 -3.88 19.16
N ASP A 206 2.13 -4.39 18.08
CA ASP A 206 2.87 -5.19 17.08
C ASP A 206 3.97 -4.37 16.41
N TYR A 207 3.70 -3.09 16.10
CA TYR A 207 4.71 -2.19 15.54
C TYR A 207 5.80 -1.86 16.57
N HIS A 208 5.46 -1.75 17.85
CA HIS A 208 6.46 -1.53 18.91
C HIS A 208 7.36 -2.74 19.11
N ASP A 209 6.79 -3.94 19.19
CA ASP A 209 7.54 -5.18 19.25
C ASP A 209 8.47 -5.32 18.04
N ARG A 210 8.00 -4.89 16.85
CA ARG A 210 8.80 -4.82 15.64
C ARG A 210 10.03 -3.91 15.80
N LEU A 211 9.87 -2.72 16.41
CA LEU A 211 10.97 -1.80 16.67
C LEU A 211 12.01 -2.38 17.64
N HIS A 212 11.57 -3.20 18.59
CA HIS A 212 12.45 -3.89 19.54
C HIS A 212 13.15 -5.11 18.94
N GLN A 213 12.83 -5.51 17.71
CA GLN A 213 13.42 -6.64 16.99
C GLN A 213 14.20 -6.17 15.74
N PRO A 214 15.38 -5.54 15.92
CA PRO A 214 16.15 -4.96 14.82
C PRO A 214 16.68 -5.99 13.80
N TYR A 215 16.70 -7.28 14.14
CA TYR A 215 17.23 -8.36 13.29
C TYR A 215 16.17 -9.22 12.60
N HIS A 216 14.91 -8.83 12.66
CA HIS A 216 13.87 -9.62 12.06
C HIS A 216 13.91 -9.51 10.53
N TRP A 217 13.73 -10.66 9.89
CA TRP A 217 14.02 -10.91 8.49
C TRP A 217 13.34 -9.93 7.51
N THR A 218 12.13 -9.45 7.81
CA THR A 218 11.41 -8.52 6.91
C THR A 218 12.11 -7.18 6.76
N ASP A 219 12.76 -6.67 7.81
CA ASP A 219 13.51 -5.40 7.73
C ASP A 219 14.76 -5.58 6.89
N HIS A 220 15.48 -6.69 7.07
CA HIS A 220 16.65 -7.03 6.25
C HIS A 220 16.29 -7.17 4.78
N VAL A 221 15.21 -7.90 4.47
CA VAL A 221 14.72 -8.03 3.09
C VAL A 221 14.36 -6.67 2.51
N PHE A 222 13.66 -5.82 3.25
CA PHE A 222 13.25 -4.52 2.72
C PHE A 222 14.46 -3.61 2.49
N ILE A 223 15.41 -3.54 3.44
CA ILE A 223 16.65 -2.75 3.29
C ILE A 223 17.47 -3.28 2.10
N ASP A 224 17.60 -4.59 1.94
CA ASP A 224 18.26 -5.22 0.78
C ASP A 224 17.61 -4.79 -0.54
N LEU A 225 16.27 -4.85 -0.62
CA LEU A 225 15.53 -4.43 -1.82
C LEU A 225 15.74 -2.94 -2.13
N LEU A 226 15.72 -2.07 -1.12
CA LEU A 226 16.03 -0.65 -1.30
C LEU A 226 17.48 -0.49 -1.79
N ALA A 227 18.43 -1.23 -1.20
CA ALA A 227 19.85 -1.18 -1.52
C ALA A 227 20.21 -1.65 -2.93
N ARG A 228 19.53 -2.67 -3.46
CA ARG A 228 19.91 -3.32 -4.73
C ARG A 228 18.95 -3.11 -5.89
N THR A 229 17.74 -2.60 -5.63
CA THR A 229 16.68 -2.44 -6.65
C THR A 229 16.06 -1.04 -6.64
N THR A 230 15.43 -0.67 -7.75
CA THR A 230 14.45 0.41 -7.77
C THR A 230 13.12 -0.14 -7.26
N CYS A 231 12.58 0.45 -6.20
CA CYS A 231 11.26 0.09 -5.67
C CYS A 231 10.16 1.00 -6.22
N LEU A 232 9.06 0.40 -6.71
CA LEU A 232 7.82 1.10 -7.07
C LEU A 232 6.72 0.77 -6.06
N PHE A 233 6.26 1.80 -5.35
CA PHE A 233 5.25 1.73 -4.31
C PHE A 233 3.85 1.96 -4.93
N ILE A 234 2.94 1.01 -4.71
CA ILE A 234 1.64 0.95 -5.39
C ILE A 234 0.54 0.68 -4.36
N GLY A 235 -0.51 1.51 -4.35
CA GLY A 235 -1.66 1.33 -3.47
C GLY A 235 -1.35 1.55 -1.98
N THR A 236 -0.23 2.19 -1.66
CA THR A 236 0.10 2.66 -0.31
C THR A 236 -0.03 4.18 -0.25
N SER A 237 -0.54 4.71 0.86
CA SER A 237 -0.51 6.15 1.16
C SER A 237 0.88 6.62 1.63
N GLY A 238 1.80 5.68 1.88
CA GLY A 238 3.10 5.97 2.47
C GLY A 238 3.00 6.41 3.93
N GLU A 239 1.89 6.14 4.62
CA GLU A 239 1.67 6.51 6.03
C GLU A 239 2.17 5.46 7.03
N ASP A 240 2.51 4.27 6.53
CA ASP A 240 3.02 3.18 7.34
C ASP A 240 4.32 3.58 8.08
N PRO A 241 4.35 3.53 9.42
CA PRO A 241 5.52 3.95 10.20
C PRO A 241 6.76 3.09 9.93
N ASN A 242 6.57 1.77 9.74
CA ASN A 242 7.68 0.85 9.50
C ASN A 242 8.33 1.11 8.13
N LEU A 243 7.50 1.34 7.11
CA LEU A 243 7.94 1.72 5.77
C LEU A 243 8.75 3.02 5.79
N ARG A 244 8.25 4.08 6.44
CA ARG A 244 8.97 5.37 6.54
C ARG A 244 10.31 5.21 7.25
N ARG A 245 10.33 4.48 8.36
CA ARG A 245 11.54 4.21 9.14
C ARG A 245 12.61 3.50 8.30
N LEU A 246 12.21 2.46 7.56
CA LEU A 246 13.16 1.66 6.76
C LEU A 246 13.70 2.43 5.56
N ILE A 247 12.87 3.27 4.92
CA ILE A 247 13.33 4.16 3.84
C ILE A 247 14.33 5.20 4.38
N ASP A 248 14.03 5.83 5.52
CA ASP A 248 14.94 6.79 6.16
C ASP A 248 16.28 6.14 6.55
N LEU A 249 16.23 4.90 7.08
CA LEU A 249 17.43 4.12 7.37
C LEU A 249 18.24 3.82 6.11
N ALA A 250 17.60 3.34 5.04
CA ALA A 250 18.29 3.07 3.77
C ALA A 250 18.93 4.33 3.18
N ARG A 251 18.27 5.50 3.32
CA ARG A 251 18.81 6.79 2.88
C ARG A 251 20.03 7.22 3.68
N LYS A 252 20.01 7.02 4.99
CA LYS A 252 21.17 7.28 5.88
C LYS A 252 22.35 6.37 5.58
N LEU A 253 22.10 5.16 5.08
CA LEU A 253 23.12 4.24 4.57
C LEU A 253 23.63 4.63 3.17
N ALA A 254 23.23 5.80 2.64
CA ALA A 254 23.64 6.34 1.34
C ALA A 254 23.38 5.39 0.15
N VAL A 255 22.27 4.63 0.23
CA VAL A 255 21.82 3.78 -0.87
C VAL A 255 21.53 4.63 -2.12
N PRO A 256 22.14 4.33 -3.28
CA PRO A 256 22.08 5.22 -4.45
C PRO A 256 20.80 5.08 -5.29
N ASN A 257 19.98 4.06 -5.04
CA ASN A 257 18.83 3.78 -5.90
C ASN A 257 17.72 4.82 -5.70
N ARG A 258 17.15 5.29 -6.81
CA ARG A 258 15.93 6.08 -6.79
C ARG A 258 14.72 5.15 -6.66
N HIS A 259 13.75 5.56 -5.84
CA HIS A 259 12.51 4.83 -5.59
C HIS A 259 11.32 5.72 -5.93
N PHE A 260 10.17 5.10 -6.23
CA PHE A 260 9.02 5.78 -6.82
C PHE A 260 7.72 5.40 -6.13
N ILE A 261 6.80 6.34 -5.95
CA ILE A 261 5.48 6.09 -5.36
C ILE A 261 4.35 6.64 -6.22
N LEU A 262 3.31 5.84 -6.44
CA LEU A 262 2.11 6.26 -7.14
C LEU A 262 1.11 6.87 -6.17
N LEU A 263 0.86 8.19 -6.30
CA LEU A 263 -0.07 8.92 -5.44
C LEU A 263 -1.14 9.64 -6.25
N LYS A 264 -2.35 9.75 -5.68
CA LYS A 264 -3.36 10.66 -6.18
C LYS A 264 -3.03 12.07 -5.68
N PRO A 265 -3.11 13.12 -6.52
CA PRO A 265 -2.98 14.46 -6.01
C PRO A 265 -4.11 14.77 -5.01
N PRO A 266 -3.90 15.74 -4.10
CA PRO A 266 -4.97 16.41 -3.36
C PRO A 266 -6.21 16.66 -4.22
N ALA A 267 -7.39 16.76 -3.61
CA ALA A 267 -8.58 17.14 -4.35
C ALA A 267 -8.43 18.58 -4.88
N PRO A 268 -8.81 18.88 -6.13
CA PRO A 268 -8.88 20.24 -6.61
C PRO A 268 -9.86 21.04 -5.75
N LEU A 269 -9.48 22.26 -5.39
CA LEU A 269 -10.33 23.17 -4.65
C LEU A 269 -11.30 23.85 -5.64
N PRO A 270 -12.62 23.84 -5.38
CA PRO A 270 -13.57 24.55 -6.24
C PRO A 270 -13.35 26.07 -6.10
N GLY A 271 -13.13 26.77 -7.21
CA GLY A 271 -12.99 28.23 -7.20
C GLY A 271 -12.20 28.81 -8.38
N GLY A 272 -11.74 30.05 -8.20
CA GLY A 272 -11.02 30.83 -9.20
C GLY A 272 -9.49 30.69 -9.06
N SER A 273 -8.77 31.74 -9.48
CA SER A 273 -7.30 31.71 -9.56
C SER A 273 -6.59 31.50 -8.21
N ARG A 274 -7.21 31.88 -7.08
CA ARG A 274 -6.64 31.67 -5.74
C ARG A 274 -6.67 30.19 -5.34
N GLU A 275 -7.75 29.50 -5.66
CA GLU A 275 -7.94 28.08 -5.36
C GLU A 275 -7.00 27.22 -6.21
N ALA A 276 -6.77 27.59 -7.47
CA ALA A 276 -5.77 26.96 -8.33
C ALA A 276 -4.34 27.07 -7.76
N ILE A 277 -3.95 28.25 -7.26
CA ILE A 277 -2.65 28.44 -6.59
C ILE A 277 -2.54 27.58 -5.33
N ARG A 278 -3.57 27.57 -4.47
CA ARG A 278 -3.59 26.74 -3.26
C ARG A 278 -3.52 25.25 -3.56
N TYR A 279 -4.20 24.83 -4.62
CA TYR A 279 -4.16 23.45 -5.11
C TYR A 279 -2.73 23.07 -5.56
N SER A 280 -2.11 23.89 -6.40
CA SER A 280 -0.72 23.69 -6.84
C SER A 280 0.26 23.65 -5.66
N ALA A 281 0.16 24.59 -4.72
CA ALA A 281 1.00 24.62 -3.52
C ALA A 281 0.82 23.36 -2.65
N SER A 282 -0.41 22.87 -2.49
CA SER A 282 -0.71 21.67 -1.71
C SER A 282 -0.12 20.41 -2.35
N ARG A 283 -0.21 20.29 -3.69
CA ARG A 283 0.43 19.20 -4.44
C ARG A 283 1.95 19.26 -4.33
N ARG A 284 2.52 20.45 -4.44
CA ARG A 284 3.96 20.68 -4.32
C ARG A 284 4.47 20.30 -2.93
N ALA A 285 3.75 20.65 -1.87
CA ALA A 285 4.09 20.25 -0.50
C ALA A 285 4.11 18.73 -0.32
N VAL A 286 3.15 18.00 -0.89
CA VAL A 286 3.16 16.53 -0.87
C VAL A 286 4.35 16.00 -1.66
N TRP A 287 4.61 16.53 -2.85
CA TRP A 287 5.77 16.13 -3.66
C TRP A 287 7.09 16.32 -2.91
N ASP A 288 7.31 17.52 -2.36
CA ASP A 288 8.53 17.84 -1.61
C ASP A 288 8.66 16.91 -0.40
N ALA A 289 7.59 16.63 0.35
CA ALA A 289 7.63 15.75 1.53
C ALA A 289 8.10 14.32 1.18
N PHE A 290 7.60 13.76 0.07
CA PHE A 290 8.01 12.42 -0.39
C PHE A 290 9.43 12.42 -0.98
N GLU A 291 9.83 13.47 -1.71
CA GLU A 291 11.20 13.61 -2.19
C GLU A 291 12.21 13.69 -1.02
N HIS A 292 11.88 14.42 0.06
CA HIS A 292 12.70 14.44 1.28
C HIS A 292 12.79 13.06 1.96
N LEU A 293 11.73 12.27 1.90
CA LEU A 293 11.72 10.88 2.35
C LEU A 293 12.57 9.98 1.43
N GLY A 294 12.87 10.38 0.19
CA GLY A 294 13.61 9.60 -0.80
C GLY A 294 12.72 8.85 -1.81
N LEU A 295 11.45 9.25 -1.94
CA LEU A 295 10.49 8.69 -2.89
C LEU A 295 10.06 9.73 -3.93
N ALA A 296 10.33 9.46 -5.20
CA ALA A 296 9.84 10.28 -6.29
C ALA A 296 8.36 9.98 -6.59
N VAL A 297 7.52 11.00 -6.57
CA VAL A 297 6.08 10.84 -6.75
C VAL A 297 5.71 10.79 -8.23
N LEU A 298 4.98 9.75 -8.62
CA LEU A 298 4.24 9.69 -9.89
C LEU A 298 2.76 9.95 -9.60
N TRP A 299 2.22 10.99 -10.21
CA TRP A 299 0.83 11.35 -10.02
C TRP A 299 -0.10 10.48 -10.85
N ILE A 300 -1.19 10.03 -10.24
CA ILE A 300 -2.30 9.30 -10.88
C ILE A 300 -3.63 9.99 -10.57
N HIS A 301 -4.60 9.91 -11.47
CA HIS A 301 -5.92 10.53 -11.29
C HIS A 301 -6.98 9.49 -10.90
N ALA A 302 -6.91 8.31 -11.49
CA ALA A 302 -7.84 7.21 -11.27
C ALA A 302 -7.11 5.89 -11.03
N TYR A 303 -7.14 5.40 -9.79
CA TYR A 303 -6.49 4.14 -9.40
C TYR A 303 -6.79 2.96 -10.34
N PRO A 304 -8.06 2.67 -10.73
CA PRO A 304 -8.37 1.49 -11.53
C PRO A 304 -7.93 1.59 -13.00
N ARG A 305 -7.64 2.80 -13.50
CA ARG A 305 -7.29 3.06 -14.90
C ARG A 305 -5.79 3.33 -15.06
N ASP A 306 -5.25 4.22 -14.23
CA ASP A 306 -3.92 4.79 -14.44
C ASP A 306 -2.83 3.82 -13.95
N ILE A 307 -3.03 3.12 -12.82
CA ILE A 307 -2.04 2.15 -12.33
C ILE A 307 -1.81 1.02 -13.33
N PRO A 308 -2.84 0.31 -13.85
CA PRO A 308 -2.63 -0.73 -14.85
C PRO A 308 -1.96 -0.19 -16.12
N ALA A 309 -2.35 1.01 -16.58
CA ALA A 309 -1.75 1.64 -17.75
C ALA A 309 -0.27 1.95 -17.56
N ILE A 310 0.12 2.45 -16.38
CA ILE A 310 1.52 2.71 -16.02
C ILE A 310 2.31 1.40 -15.98
N LEU A 311 1.80 0.37 -15.31
CA LEU A 311 2.47 -0.94 -15.23
C LEU A 311 2.65 -1.57 -16.62
N ARG A 312 1.63 -1.48 -17.48
CA ARG A 312 1.71 -1.93 -18.87
C ARG A 312 2.78 -1.16 -19.65
N ARG A 313 2.85 0.16 -19.51
CA ARG A 313 3.88 0.99 -20.16
C ARG A 313 5.29 0.66 -19.67
N ILE A 314 5.45 0.34 -18.39
CA ILE A 314 6.74 -0.13 -17.84
C ILE A 314 7.12 -1.47 -18.48
N ARG A 315 6.16 -2.41 -18.57
CA ARG A 315 6.36 -3.76 -19.08
C ARG A 315 6.64 -3.82 -20.58
N LEU A 316 5.99 -2.98 -21.38
CA LEU A 316 6.04 -3.00 -22.85
C LEU A 316 7.08 -2.05 -23.46
N ALA A 317 7.98 -1.47 -22.66
CA ALA A 317 9.01 -0.59 -23.19
C ALA A 317 9.87 -1.35 -24.23
N PRO A 318 10.04 -0.80 -25.45
CA PRO A 318 10.86 -1.44 -26.47
C PRO A 318 12.31 -1.56 -25.98
N THR A 319 12.93 -2.71 -26.26
CA THR A 319 14.38 -2.86 -26.13
C THR A 319 15.04 -1.93 -27.13
N PRO A 320 16.06 -1.14 -26.74
CA PRO A 320 16.77 -0.25 -27.66
C PRO A 320 17.39 -1.00 -28.84
#